data_AF-A0A2E0R149-F1
#
_entry.id   AF-A0A2E0R149-F1
#
_cell.length_a   1.000
_cell.length_b   1.000
_cell.length_c   1.000
_cell.angle_alpha   90.00
_cell.angle_beta   90.00
_cell.angle_gamma   90.00
#
_symmetry.space_group_name_H-M   'P 1'
#
loop_
_entity.id
_entity.type
_entity.pdbx_description
1 polymer ?
#
loop_
_entity_poly.entity_id
_entity_poly.type
_entity_poly.pdbx_seq_one_letter_code
_entity_poly.pdbx_strand_id
1 'polypeptide(L)'
;MVPFRHSGLTAVARVRFEPVEYGEKEYRVEFIDEDGNNVTPPQAGTISRNCWANNRSDTANIVVQYSGLQFPGYGSYELIFLVNDRVEAITPLEVRKTASETSFFDF
;
A
#
# COMPACT_ATOMS: atom_id res chain seq x y z
N MET A 1 -17.99 5.68 -17.07
CA MET A 1 -17.12 6.68 -16.40
C MET A 1 -15.72 6.53 -16.99
N VAL A 2 -14.97 7.61 -17.19
CA VAL A 2 -13.61 7.52 -17.74
C VAL A 2 -12.64 7.31 -16.58
N PRO A 3 -11.68 6.38 -16.66
CA PRO A 3 -10.72 6.15 -15.59
C PRO A 3 -9.84 7.39 -15.34
N PHE A 4 -9.52 7.65 -14.07
CA PHE A 4 -8.74 8.82 -13.65
C PHE A 4 -7.32 8.42 -13.29
N ARG A 5 -6.35 9.28 -13.63
CA ARG A 5 -4.95 9.01 -13.36
C ARG A 5 -4.45 9.82 -12.16
N HIS A 6 -3.84 9.13 -11.20
CA HIS A 6 -3.09 9.78 -10.12
C HIS A 6 -1.60 9.67 -10.40
N SER A 7 -0.85 10.76 -10.18
CA SER A 7 0.57 10.84 -10.58
C SER A 7 1.45 9.87 -9.79
N GLY A 8 1.22 9.74 -8.48
CA GLY A 8 1.89 8.74 -7.67
C GLY A 8 1.27 8.54 -6.29
N LEU A 9 1.39 7.33 -5.76
CA LEU A 9 0.99 6.96 -4.40
C LEU A 9 2.13 6.16 -3.78
N THR A 10 2.49 6.47 -2.54
CA THR A 10 3.51 5.72 -1.81
C THR A 10 2.89 5.10 -0.56
N ALA A 11 2.93 3.78 -0.48
CA ALA A 11 2.58 3.02 0.71
C ALA A 11 3.85 2.75 1.52
N VAL A 12 3.79 3.00 2.82
CA VAL A 12 4.92 2.76 3.73
C VAL A 12 4.43 1.91 4.90
N ALA A 13 5.15 0.82 5.17
CA ALA A 13 4.90 -0.04 6.31
C ALA A 13 6.18 -0.18 7.16
N ARG A 14 6.02 -0.17 8.48
CA ARG A 14 7.06 -0.61 9.43
C ARG A 14 6.57 -1.86 10.12
N VAL A 15 7.33 -2.95 9.97
CA VAL A 15 7.04 -4.25 10.58
C VAL A 15 8.06 -4.51 11.67
N ARG A 16 7.60 -4.97 12.83
CA ARG A 16 8.47 -5.43 13.93
C ARG A 16 8.45 -6.95 13.96
N PHE A 17 9.63 -7.54 14.16
CA PHE A 17 9.83 -8.98 14.25
C PHE A 17 10.38 -9.34 15.62
N GLU A 18 9.73 -10.30 16.27
CA GLU A 18 10.26 -10.97 17.46
C GLU A 18 11.28 -12.05 17.07
N PRO A 19 12.14 -12.53 18.00
CA PRO A 19 13.18 -13.48 17.65
C PRO A 19 12.72 -14.79 17.04
N VAL A 20 11.52 -15.24 17.41
CA VAL A 20 10.89 -16.44 16.83
C VAL A 20 10.47 -16.25 15.37
N GLU A 21 10.36 -15.01 14.91
CA GLU A 21 9.92 -14.65 13.57
C GLU A 21 11.11 -14.35 12.63
N TYR A 22 12.36 -14.48 13.08
CA TYR A 22 13.53 -14.22 12.24
C TYR A 22 13.68 -15.22 11.08
N GLY A 23 14.49 -14.83 10.09
CA GLY A 23 14.61 -15.52 8.81
C GLY A 23 14.03 -14.70 7.66
N GLU A 24 13.89 -15.36 6.52
CA GLU A 24 13.29 -14.78 5.33
C GLU A 24 11.76 -14.88 5.40
N LYS A 25 11.09 -13.79 5.03
CA LYS A 25 9.65 -13.74 4.86
C LYS A 25 9.29 -13.08 3.54
N GLU A 26 8.32 -13.64 2.87
CA GLU A 26 7.72 -13.00 1.70
C GLU A 26 6.73 -11.95 2.18
N TYR A 27 6.74 -10.79 1.53
CA TYR A 27 5.70 -9.79 1.73
C TYR A 27 5.00 -9.49 0.41
N ARG A 28 3.76 -9.05 0.53
CA ARG A 28 2.93 -8.61 -0.59
C ARG A 28 2.16 -7.36 -0.20
N VAL A 29 2.02 -6.43 -1.14
CA VAL A 29 1.10 -5.30 -1.05
C VAL A 29 0.10 -5.43 -2.20
N GLU A 30 -1.15 -5.62 -1.84
CA GLU A 30 -2.27 -5.63 -2.78
C GLU A 30 -2.98 -4.28 -2.72
N PHE A 31 -3.42 -3.79 -3.86
CA PHE A 31 -4.24 -2.58 -3.95
C PHE A 31 -5.52 -2.94 -4.68
N ILE A 32 -6.62 -3.01 -3.94
CA ILE A 32 -7.90 -3.51 -4.44
C ILE A 32 -8.97 -2.43 -4.45
N ASP A 33 -9.94 -2.54 -5.36
CA ASP A 33 -11.18 -1.77 -5.37
C ASP A 33 -12.27 -2.40 -4.49
N GLU A 34 -13.44 -1.76 -4.43
CA GLU A 34 -14.60 -2.21 -3.64
C GLU A 34 -15.16 -3.58 -4.06
N ASP A 35 -14.87 -4.03 -5.28
CA ASP A 35 -15.27 -5.33 -5.80
C ASP A 35 -14.19 -6.40 -5.53
N GLY A 36 -13.07 -6.03 -4.92
CA GLY A 36 -11.94 -6.91 -4.63
C GLY A 36 -10.99 -7.12 -5.80
N ASN A 37 -11.12 -6.35 -6.89
CA ASN A 37 -10.21 -6.45 -8.03
C ASN A 37 -8.94 -5.65 -7.78
N ASN A 38 -7.81 -6.20 -8.21
CA ASN A 38 -6.54 -5.49 -8.17
C ASN A 38 -6.56 -4.27 -9.09
N VAL A 39 -6.36 -3.07 -8.52
CA VAL A 39 -6.16 -1.80 -9.25
C VAL A 39 -4.85 -1.84 -10.06
N THR A 40 -3.85 -2.56 -9.55
CA THR A 40 -2.53 -2.76 -10.15
C THR A 40 -2.00 -4.14 -9.76
N PRO A 41 -1.08 -4.75 -10.52
CA PRO A 41 -0.46 -6.00 -10.09
C PRO A 41 0.12 -5.89 -8.67
N PRO A 42 -0.11 -6.87 -7.79
CA PRO A 42 0.44 -6.89 -6.44
C PRO A 42 1.96 -6.68 -6.45
N GLN A 43 2.44 -5.89 -5.50
CA GLN A 43 3.88 -5.67 -5.31
C GLN A 43 4.39 -6.67 -4.28
N ALA A 44 5.46 -7.39 -4.58
CA ALA A 44 5.99 -8.43 -3.72
C ALA A 44 7.50 -8.33 -3.55
N GLY A 45 8.01 -8.89 -2.47
CA GLY A 45 9.44 -9.02 -2.22
C GLY A 45 9.71 -9.82 -0.96
N THR A 46 10.96 -9.81 -0.52
CA THR A 46 11.39 -10.54 0.68
C THR A 46 11.96 -9.59 1.74
N ILE A 47 11.70 -9.94 3.00
CA ILE A 47 12.26 -9.32 4.19
C ILE A 47 13.15 -10.39 4.83
N SER A 48 14.45 -10.13 4.91
CA SER A 48 15.38 -10.98 5.64
C SER A 48 15.91 -10.22 6.86
N ARG A 49 15.78 -10.83 8.03
CA ARG A 49 16.24 -10.26 9.31
C ARG A 49 17.09 -11.29 10.05
N ASN A 50 18.28 -10.86 10.45
CA ASN A 50 19.24 -11.68 11.17
C ASN A 50 19.21 -11.38 12.67
N CYS A 51 19.42 -12.41 13.48
CA CYS A 51 19.58 -12.27 14.92
C CYS A 51 20.98 -11.71 15.24
N TRP A 52 21.04 -10.58 15.95
CA TRP A 52 22.16 -10.28 16.82
C TRP A 52 21.76 -10.67 18.24
N ALA A 53 22.60 -11.46 18.90
CA ALA A 53 22.28 -12.24 20.12
C ALA A 53 21.67 -11.44 21.30
N ASN A 54 21.67 -10.12 21.25
CA ASN A 54 21.18 -9.24 22.31
C ASN A 54 19.93 -8.42 21.94
N ASN A 55 19.41 -8.54 20.71
CA ASN A 55 18.23 -7.76 20.30
C ASN A 55 16.93 -8.45 20.72
N ARG A 56 16.03 -7.70 21.37
CA ARG A 56 14.70 -8.19 21.76
C ARG A 56 13.70 -8.22 20.61
N SER A 57 13.89 -7.38 19.59
CA SER A 57 13.07 -7.34 18.37
C SER A 57 13.84 -6.55 17.31
N ASP A 58 13.56 -6.75 16.03
CA ASP A 58 14.08 -5.93 14.93
C ASP A 58 12.94 -5.33 14.10
N THR A 59 13.21 -4.30 13.27
CA THR A 59 12.21 -3.68 12.40
C THR A 59 12.65 -3.63 10.94
N ALA A 60 11.71 -3.83 10.03
CA ALA A 60 11.85 -3.56 8.61
C ALA A 60 10.98 -2.36 8.22
N ASN A 61 11.50 -1.53 7.31
CA ASN A 61 10.69 -0.51 6.63
C ASN A 61 10.51 -0.98 5.19
N ILE A 62 9.27 -0.95 4.72
CA ILE A 62 8.87 -1.35 3.37
C ILE A 62 8.26 -0.11 2.74
N VAL A 63 8.72 0.22 1.53
CA VAL A 63 8.26 1.38 0.78
C VAL A 63 7.86 0.89 -0.60
N VAL A 64 6.59 1.07 -0.96
CA VAL A 64 6.05 0.70 -2.27
C VAL A 64 5.55 1.96 -2.94
N GLN A 65 6.15 2.28 -4.09
CA GLN A 65 5.77 3.42 -4.90
C GLN A 65 4.98 2.96 -6.12
N TYR A 66 3.77 3.46 -6.24
CA TYR A 66 2.92 3.29 -7.41
C TYR A 66 2.96 4.56 -8.25
N SER A 67 3.38 4.46 -9.51
CA SER A 67 3.42 5.57 -10.45
C SER A 67 2.33 5.45 -11.51
N GLY A 68 1.63 6.55 -11.79
CA GLY A 68 0.66 6.60 -12.88
C GLY A 68 -0.56 5.69 -12.67
N LEU A 69 -0.97 5.48 -11.42
CA LEU A 69 -2.13 4.70 -11.03
C LEU A 69 -3.38 5.15 -11.78
N GLN A 70 -4.14 4.18 -12.26
CA GLN A 70 -5.40 4.40 -12.94
C GLN A 70 -6.54 3.85 -12.08
N PHE A 71 -7.40 4.75 -11.62
CA PHE A 71 -8.57 4.40 -10.83
C PHE A 71 -9.78 4.20 -11.77
N PRO A 72 -10.48 3.06 -11.69
CA PRO A 72 -11.66 2.80 -12.51
C PRO A 72 -12.83 3.74 -12.20
N GLY A 73 -12.92 4.21 -10.94
CA GLY A 73 -13.97 5.14 -10.50
C GLY A 73 -13.67 5.83 -9.17
N TYR A 74 -14.61 6.67 -8.73
CA TYR A 74 -14.64 7.16 -7.35
C TYR A 74 -15.20 6.05 -6.45
N GLY A 75 -14.74 5.97 -5.20
CA GLY A 75 -15.20 4.94 -4.27
C GLY A 75 -14.15 4.54 -3.25
N SER A 76 -14.42 3.39 -2.62
CA SER A 76 -13.56 2.78 -1.61
C SER A 76 -12.53 1.86 -2.24
N TYR A 77 -11.33 1.89 -1.69
CA TYR A 77 -10.22 1.05 -2.07
C TYR A 77 -9.45 0.63 -0.83
N GLU A 78 -8.66 -0.43 -0.93
CA GLU A 78 -7.85 -0.93 0.19
C GLU A 78 -6.43 -1.25 -0.26
N LEU A 79 -5.46 -0.82 0.55
CA LEU A 79 -4.10 -1.34 0.52
C LEU A 79 -3.97 -2.44 1.58
N ILE A 80 -3.73 -3.67 1.13
CA ILE A 80 -3.58 -4.83 1.99
C ILE A 80 -2.10 -5.20 2.05
N PHE A 81 -1.55 -5.22 3.25
CA PHE A 81 -0.19 -5.65 3.51
C PHE A 81 -0.19 -7.08 4.07
N LEU A 82 0.49 -7.99 3.39
CA LEU A 82 0.62 -9.38 3.76
C LEU A 82 2.08 -9.76 4.03
N VAL A 83 2.28 -10.66 4.99
CA VAL A 83 3.56 -11.34 5.26
C VAL A 83 3.29 -12.83 5.34
N ASN A 84 3.99 -13.64 4.53
CA ASN A 84 3.76 -15.08 4.39
C ASN A 84 2.26 -15.42 4.24
N ASP A 85 1.58 -14.73 3.32
CA ASP A 85 0.15 -14.86 3.00
C ASP A 85 -0.83 -14.53 4.15
N ARG A 86 -0.34 -14.04 5.29
CA ARG A 86 -1.17 -13.53 6.37
C ARG A 86 -1.36 -12.03 6.22
N VAL A 87 -2.60 -11.56 6.33
CA VAL A 87 -2.91 -10.13 6.38
C VAL A 87 -2.38 -9.55 7.69
N GLU A 88 -1.46 -8.60 7.60
CA GLU A 88 -0.86 -7.91 8.74
C GLU A 88 -1.48 -6.51 8.94
N ALA A 89 -1.88 -5.85 7.84
CA ALA A 89 -2.53 -4.55 7.91
C ALA A 89 -3.41 -4.29 6.69
N ILE A 90 -4.46 -3.50 6.88
CA ILE A 90 -5.32 -2.98 5.83
C ILE A 90 -5.39 -1.46 6.01
N THR A 91 -5.13 -0.71 4.94
CA THR A 91 -5.30 0.75 4.93
C THR A 91 -6.45 1.10 3.99
N PRO A 92 -7.59 1.58 4.52
CA PRO A 92 -8.68 2.04 3.68
C PRO A 92 -8.31 3.37 3.00
N LEU A 93 -8.70 3.50 1.74
CA LEU A 93 -8.52 4.68 0.91
C LEU A 93 -9.86 5.06 0.28
N GLU A 94 -10.09 6.36 0.11
CA GLU A 94 -11.30 6.86 -0.53
C GLU A 94 -10.94 7.84 -1.64
N VAL A 95 -11.38 7.55 -2.85
CA VAL A 95 -11.17 8.40 -4.02
C VAL A 95 -12.44 9.20 -4.24
N ARG A 96 -12.37 10.51 -4.02
CA ARG A 96 -13.50 11.43 -4.17
C ARG A 96 -13.28 12.40 -5.33
N LYS A 97 -14.38 12.89 -5.88
CA LYS A 97 -14.35 14.03 -6.80
C LYS A 97 -14.14 15.30 -5.98
N THR A 98 -13.05 16.02 -6.22
CA THR A 98 -12.88 17.37 -5.70
C THR A 98 -13.74 18.33 -6.53
N ALA A 99 -14.46 19.24 -5.87
CA ALA A 99 -15.08 20.36 -6.56
C ALA A 99 -13.96 21.27 -7.09
N SER A 100 -13.89 21.45 -8.41
CA SER A 100 -12.98 22.43 -9.00
C SER A 100 -13.41 23.84 -8.58
N GLU A 101 -12.50 24.64 -8.03
CA GLU A 101 -12.69 26.09 -7.87
C GLU A 101 -13.07 26.69 -9.23
N THR A 102 -14.29 27.20 -9.34
CA THR A 102 -14.65 28.08 -10.45
C THR A 102 -13.89 29.38 -10.24
N SER A 103 -12.83 29.60 -11.01
CA SER A 103 -12.10 30.87 -11.05
C SER A 103 -13.07 31.98 -11.48
N PHE A 104 -13.56 32.75 -10.51
CA PHE A 104 -14.28 34.01 -10.74
C PHE A 104 -13.26 35.08 -11.10
N PHE A 105 -12.87 35.16 -12.37
CA PHE A 105 -12.26 36.37 -12.92
C PHE A 105 -12.77 36.60 -14.33
N ASP A 106 -13.96 37.18 -14.42
CA ASP A 106 -14.35 38.04 -15.54
C ASP A 106 -14.31 39.49 -15.01
N PHE A 107 -13.37 40.29 -15.53
CA PHE A 107 -13.40 41.75 -15.50
C PHE A 107 -12.99 42.27 -16.88
#